data_AF-A0A848E7R7-F1
#
_entry.id   AF-A0A848E7R7-F1
#
_cell.length_a   1.000
_cell.length_b   1.000
_cell.length_c   1.000
_cell.angle_alpha   90.00
_cell.angle_beta   90.00
_cell.angle_gamma   90.00
#
_symmetry.space_group_name_H-M   'P 1'
#
loop_
_entity.id
_entity.type
_entity.pdbx_description
1 polymer ?
#
loop_
_entity_poly.entity_id
_entity_poly.type
_entity_poly.pdbx_seq_one_letter_code
_entity_poly.pdbx_strand_id
1 'polypeptide(L)'
;MGDDMSRDQRENLHKWGKARRLIDEDKIEIKFRSEDRYQFKIKGDSTEYTVGIDIDTGESFCPCQFKGENCSHQLAAHLFLAGIGVENDRYRQET
;
A
#
# COMPACT_ATOMS: atom_id res chain seq x y z
N MET A 1 19.11 22.44 -12.62
CA MET A 1 17.65 22.66 -12.69
C MET A 1 17.13 22.30 -11.31
N GLY A 2 16.56 23.26 -10.60
CA GLY A 2 16.30 23.16 -9.16
C GLY A 2 15.08 22.29 -8.87
N ASP A 3 15.30 21.21 -8.13
CA ASP A 3 14.22 20.40 -7.55
C ASP A 3 13.62 21.15 -6.34
N ASP A 4 12.80 22.17 -6.58
CA ASP A 4 11.91 22.71 -5.54
C ASP A 4 10.64 21.85 -5.47
N MET A 5 10.81 20.56 -5.20
CA MET A 5 9.69 19.72 -4.79
C MET A 5 9.26 20.13 -3.39
N SER A 6 7.95 20.33 -3.20
CA SER A 6 7.40 20.60 -1.88
C SER A 6 7.68 19.42 -0.94
N ARG A 7 7.73 19.71 0.36
CA ARG A 7 7.92 18.68 1.39
C ARG A 7 6.94 17.52 1.23
N ASP A 8 5.69 17.84 0.91
CA ASP A 8 4.61 16.86 0.76
C ASP A 8 4.81 15.98 -0.48
N GLN A 9 5.28 16.56 -1.59
CA GLN A 9 5.62 15.80 -2.80
C GLN A 9 6.78 14.83 -2.55
N ARG A 10 7.83 15.28 -1.85
CA ARG A 10 8.97 14.43 -1.49
C ARG A 10 8.53 13.30 -0.57
N GLU A 11 7.75 13.61 0.47
CA GLU A 11 7.21 12.59 1.38
C GLU A 11 6.36 11.56 0.61
N ASN A 12 5.51 12.03 -0.31
CA ASN A 12 4.70 11.14 -1.15
C ASN A 12 5.58 10.20 -1.98
N LEU A 13 6.57 10.73 -2.71
CA LEU A 13 7.52 9.93 -3.49
C LEU A 13 8.25 8.90 -2.63
N HIS A 14 8.69 9.27 -1.43
CA HIS A 14 9.32 8.34 -0.49
C HIS A 14 8.38 7.21 -0.06
N LYS A 15 7.09 7.50 0.19
CA LYS A 15 6.09 6.48 0.54
C LYS A 15 5.87 5.48 -0.58
N TRP A 16 5.71 5.96 -1.81
CA TRP A 16 5.55 5.10 -3.00
C TRP A 16 6.81 4.25 -3.27
N GLY A 17 8.00 4.84 -3.18
CA GLY A 17 9.26 4.12 -3.34
C GLY A 17 9.48 3.05 -2.26
N LYS A 18 9.06 3.31 -1.01
CA LYS A 18 9.09 2.30 0.06
C LYS A 18 8.05 1.20 -0.18
N ALA A 19 6.83 1.55 -0.60
CA ALA A 19 5.78 0.59 -0.92
C ALA A 19 6.23 -0.41 -2.00
N ARG A 20 6.87 0.09 -3.06
CA ARG A 20 7.39 -0.77 -4.13
C ARG A 20 8.49 -1.71 -3.63
N ARG A 21 9.45 -1.20 -2.86
CA ARG A 21 10.51 -2.03 -2.25
C ARG A 21 9.97 -3.13 -1.34
N LEU A 22 8.88 -2.88 -0.60
CA LEU A 22 8.26 -3.92 0.23
C LEU A 22 7.77 -5.11 -0.62
N ILE A 23 7.33 -4.86 -1.85
CA ILE A 23 6.93 -5.90 -2.79
C ILE A 23 8.16 -6.57 -3.40
N ASP A 24 9.09 -5.78 -3.94
CA ASP A 24 10.27 -6.30 -4.64
C ASP A 24 11.21 -7.09 -3.71
N GLU A 25 11.19 -6.83 -2.40
CA GLU A 25 11.96 -7.54 -1.37
C GLU A 25 11.17 -8.68 -0.67
N ASP A 26 10.01 -9.10 -1.21
CA ASP A 26 9.15 -10.16 -0.65
C ASP A 26 8.76 -9.92 0.83
N LYS A 27 8.62 -8.66 1.23
CA LYS A 27 8.23 -8.26 2.60
C LYS A 27 6.72 -8.22 2.82
N ILE A 28 5.93 -8.62 1.84
CA ILE A 28 4.48 -8.64 1.88
C ILE A 28 3.97 -10.06 1.60
N GLU A 29 3.06 -10.53 2.43
CA GLU A 29 2.49 -11.87 2.33
C GLU A 29 0.99 -11.83 2.60
N ILE A 30 0.18 -12.46 1.73
CA ILE A 30 -1.26 -12.65 2.00
C ILE A 30 -1.40 -13.68 3.12
N LYS A 31 -2.04 -13.29 4.23
CA LYS A 31 -2.37 -14.19 5.34
C LYS A 31 -3.80 -14.67 5.32
N PHE A 32 -4.70 -13.85 4.79
CA PHE A 32 -6.10 -14.18 4.68
C PHE A 32 -6.68 -13.58 3.41
N ARG A 33 -7.55 -14.34 2.77
CA ARG A 33 -8.33 -13.94 1.60
C ARG A 33 -9.76 -14.45 1.80
N SER A 34 -10.71 -13.55 1.70
CA SER A 34 -12.13 -13.83 1.48
C SER A 34 -12.57 -13.26 0.13
N GLU A 35 -13.87 -13.30 -0.15
CA GLU A 35 -14.46 -12.71 -1.35
C GLU A 35 -14.35 -11.18 -1.35
N ASP A 36 -14.51 -10.56 -0.18
CA ASP A 36 -14.59 -9.11 0.03
C ASP A 36 -13.31 -8.49 0.64
N ARG A 37 -12.37 -9.31 1.13
CA ARG A 37 -11.26 -8.80 1.93
C ARG A 37 -9.96 -9.56 1.73
N TYR A 38 -8.87 -8.80 1.76
CA TYR A 38 -7.51 -9.33 1.90
C TYR A 38 -6.88 -8.84 3.20
N GLN A 39 -6.13 -9.71 3.86
CA GLN A 39 -5.23 -9.31 4.92
C GLN A 39 -3.81 -9.74 4.60
N PHE A 40 -2.91 -8.80 4.75
CA PHE A 40 -1.50 -8.94 4.52
C PHE A 40 -0.74 -8.89 5.84
N LYS A 41 0.35 -9.65 5.91
CA LYS A 41 1.44 -9.40 6.83
C LYS A 41 2.53 -8.68 6.07
N ILE A 42 2.92 -7.49 6.55
CA ILE A 42 3.93 -6.67 5.92
C ILE A 42 5.07 -6.43 6.90
N LYS A 43 6.28 -6.85 6.53
CA LYS A 43 7.49 -6.65 7.32
C LYS A 43 8.03 -5.24 7.10
N GLY A 44 7.82 -4.37 8.08
CA GLY A 44 8.44 -3.06 8.15
C GLY A 44 9.91 -3.14 8.58
N ASP A 45 10.50 -1.99 8.87
CA ASP A 45 11.93 -1.90 9.20
C ASP A 45 12.26 -2.52 10.57
N SER A 46 11.34 -2.42 11.53
CA SER A 46 11.52 -2.85 12.92
C SER A 46 10.47 -3.84 13.43
N THR A 47 9.33 -3.95 12.75
CA THR A 47 8.21 -4.80 13.18
C THR A 47 7.37 -5.22 11.98
N GLU A 48 6.44 -6.14 12.21
CA GLU A 48 5.49 -6.61 11.22
C GLU A 48 4.12 -5.97 11.47
N TYR A 49 3.41 -5.65 10.40
CA TYR A 49 2.11 -5.01 10.43
C TYR A 49 1.07 -5.89 9.72
N THR A 50 -0.10 -6.01 10.33
CA THR A 50 -1.28 -6.56 9.65
C THR A 50 -1.97 -5.44 8.89
N VAL A 51 -2.11 -5.58 7.58
CA VAL A 51 -2.80 -4.61 6.72
C VAL A 51 -4.02 -5.26 6.11
N GLY A 52 -5.19 -4.67 6.31
CA GLY A 52 -6.45 -5.15 5.74
C GLY A 52 -6.88 -4.26 4.57
N ILE A 53 -7.36 -4.86 3.49
CA ILE A 53 -7.95 -4.19 2.33
C ILE A 53 -9.35 -4.75 2.10
N ASP A 54 -10.34 -3.87 2.09
CA ASP A 54 -11.70 -4.16 1.63
C ASP A 54 -11.73 -3.97 0.10
N ILE A 55 -12.06 -5.03 -0.63
CA ILE A 55 -11.92 -5.06 -2.09
C ILE A 55 -13.00 -4.24 -2.77
N ASP A 56 -14.21 -4.22 -2.21
CA ASP A 56 -15.34 -3.51 -2.79
C ASP A 56 -15.13 -1.98 -2.68
N THR A 57 -14.71 -1.52 -1.51
CA THR A 57 -14.57 -0.08 -1.24
C THR A 57 -13.20 0.48 -1.57
N GLY A 58 -12.16 -0.36 -1.53
CA GLY A 58 -10.75 0.03 -1.61
C GLY A 58 -10.22 0.60 -0.28
N GLU A 59 -11.04 0.60 0.77
CA GLU A 59 -10.62 1.07 2.09
C GLU A 59 -9.53 0.15 2.66
N SER A 60 -8.57 0.76 3.34
CA SER A 60 -7.43 0.04 3.89
C SER A 60 -7.16 0.47 5.32
N PHE A 61 -6.68 -0.49 6.12
CA PHE A 61 -6.28 -0.26 7.50
C PHE A 61 -4.85 -0.72 7.71
N CYS A 62 -4.06 0.08 8.43
CA CYS A 62 -2.75 -0.31 8.95
C CYS A 62 -2.55 0.27 10.35
N PRO A 63 -2.13 -0.54 11.35
CA PRO A 63 -1.96 -0.10 12.73
C PRO A 63 -0.64 0.67 12.97
N CYS A 64 0.10 1.04 11.92
CA CYS A 64 1.33 1.80 12.09
C CYS A 64 1.04 3.25 12.54
N GLN A 65 2.01 3.89 13.19
CA GLN A 65 1.83 5.23 13.77
C GLN A 65 1.76 6.38 12.75
N PHE A 66 1.75 6.08 11.44
CA PHE A 66 1.69 7.07 10.38
C PHE A 66 0.34 7.80 10.39
N LYS A 67 0.34 9.13 10.23
CA LYS A 67 -0.85 9.99 10.36
C LYS A 67 -1.34 10.61 9.05
N GLY A 68 -0.78 10.21 7.91
CA GLY A 68 -1.21 10.68 6.59
C GLY A 68 -2.23 9.76 5.93
N GLU A 69 -2.70 10.17 4.74
CA GLU A 69 -3.83 9.57 4.02
C GLU A 69 -3.62 8.09 3.64
N ASN A 70 -2.37 7.64 3.47
CA ASN A 70 -1.98 6.22 3.40
C ASN A 70 -0.49 6.05 3.73
N CYS A 71 -0.16 5.03 4.53
CA CYS A 71 1.23 4.64 4.77
C CYS A 71 1.79 3.75 3.65
N SER A 72 3.11 3.56 3.61
CA SER A 72 3.75 2.68 2.61
C SER A 72 3.26 1.23 2.65
N HIS A 73 2.80 0.73 3.80
CA HIS A 73 2.27 -0.64 3.91
C HIS A 73 0.91 -0.78 3.22
N GLN A 74 0.02 0.22 3.36
CA GLN A 74 -1.27 0.25 2.66
C GLN A 74 -1.05 0.37 1.15
N LEU A 75 -0.14 1.26 0.73
CA LEU A 75 0.23 1.40 -0.67
C LEU A 75 0.81 0.10 -1.24
N ALA A 76 1.64 -0.62 -0.48
CA ALA A 76 2.21 -1.90 -0.91
C ALA A 76 1.12 -2.97 -1.10
N ALA A 77 0.15 -3.05 -0.20
CA ALA A 77 -0.97 -3.98 -0.32
C ALA A 77 -1.81 -3.70 -1.57
N HIS A 78 -2.15 -2.44 -1.83
CA HIS A 78 -2.88 -2.04 -3.05
C HIS A 78 -2.10 -2.34 -4.33
N LEU A 79 -0.81 -2.00 -4.36
CA LEU A 79 0.07 -2.30 -5.50
C LEU A 79 0.21 -3.80 -5.74
N PHE A 80 0.30 -4.61 -4.67
CA PHE A 80 0.36 -6.07 -4.78
C PHE A 80 -0.93 -6.61 -5.41
N LEU A 81 -2.09 -6.18 -4.92
CA LEU A 81 -3.40 -6.59 -5.45
C LEU A 81 -3.56 -6.25 -6.93
N ALA A 82 -3.18 -5.03 -7.32
CA ALA A 82 -3.14 -4.64 -8.73
C ALA A 82 -2.22 -5.55 -9.56
N GLY A 83 -1.05 -5.93 -9.01
CA GLY A 83 -0.09 -6.82 -9.66
C GLY A 83 -0.59 -8.26 -9.88
N ILE A 84 -1.54 -8.74 -9.06
CA ILE A 84 -2.15 -10.06 -9.20
C ILE A 84 -3.53 -10.04 -9.86
N GLY A 85 -3.94 -8.90 -10.44
CA GLY A 85 -5.19 -8.76 -11.17
C GLY A 85 -6.44 -8.66 -10.29
N VAL A 86 -6.28 -8.28 -9.01
CA VAL A 86 -7.41 -7.92 -8.16
C VAL A 86 -7.69 -6.43 -8.40
N GLU A 87 -8.56 -6.17 -9.37
CA GLU A 87 -9.00 -4.81 -9.72
C GLU A 87 -10.12 -4.37 -8.76
N ASN A 88 -9.92 -3.23 -8.09
CA ASN A 88 -11.06 -2.44 -7.62
C ASN A 88 -11.53 -1.57 -8.79
N ASP A 89 -12.82 -1.59 -9.12
CA ASP A 89 -13.40 -0.83 -10.23
C ASP A 89 -13.13 0.69 -10.15
N ARG A 90 -12.77 1.22 -8.98
CA ARG A 90 -12.35 2.62 -8.80
C ARG A 90 -10.95 2.93 -9.33
N TYR A 91 -10.08 1.95 -9.56
CA TYR A 91 -8.77 2.16 -10.20
C TYR A 91 -8.85 2.27 -11.72
N ARG A 92 -10.02 1.99 -12.32
CA ARG A 92 -10.27 2.09 -13.76
C ARG A 92 -10.77 3.45 -14.23
N GLN A 93 -10.96 4.43 -13.33
CA GLN A 93 -11.32 5.76 -13.77
C GLN A 93 -10.06 6.54 -14.17
N GLU A 94 -10.03 6.90 -15.46
CA GLU A 94 -9.08 7.73 -16.20
C GLU A 94 -8.02 6.99 -17.05
N THR A 95 -8.51 6.35 -18.13
CA THR A 95 -7.88 6.48 -19.46
C THR A 95 -8.77 7.28 -20.38
#